data_AF-A0A934ZQ44-F1
#
_entry.id   AF-A0A934ZQ44-F1
#
_cell.length_a   1.000
_cell.length_b   1.000
_cell.length_c   1.000
_cell.angle_alpha   90.00
_cell.angle_beta   90.00
_cell.angle_gamma   90.00
#
_symmetry.space_group_name_H-M   'P 1'
#
loop_
_entity.id
_entity.type
_entity.pdbx_description
1 polymer ?
#
loop_
_entity_poly.entity_id
_entity_poly.type
_entity_poly.pdbx_seq_one_letter_code
_entity_poly.pdbx_strand_id
1 'polypeptide(L)'
;MRPNPRGNLLDRTASEIEATTFAKTYALARVTGDDASDPRLRGMKRVAWKAQLLGDAAELEALFGDDGHSEVVNLWIDRRALQDRTLAAGAMQAYARFLSDAAGAPTADDQKTLGNVLAVSYDQTRTFAAVLEALAWVPRDGAGAATEVFLGKRMEATATFAKKTATLVVRNEEGGRRLHVGVATQRAVFDLGQLLFSAPVGFAKGDRAGVAGWKTQEIDATPFGRRFSLELDRSGKPVGRIARRHFGFARIARTAKVELLIEPTRGMVGVLLKIDPDWVESSENNYFAALELLTAFVAEGLGDAPDARSRVEIGDLFSCAPGDDVLFNAIKKELPFILKGKNGAATAVFLGEEDRAEASLDEGQVLVRLMEGADGWLECAFLLNEYLEAIDAVV
;
A
#
# COMPACT_ATOMS: atom_id res chain seq x y z
N MET A 1 -18.66 -26.38 -5.97
CA MET A 1 -17.52 -26.52 -6.91
C MET A 1 -16.43 -25.58 -6.45
N ARG A 2 -15.20 -26.06 -6.28
CA ARG A 2 -14.08 -25.18 -5.91
C ARG A 2 -13.63 -24.36 -7.13
N PRO A 3 -13.17 -23.11 -6.95
CA PRO A 3 -12.54 -22.37 -8.04
C PRO A 3 -11.31 -23.14 -8.55
N ASN A 4 -11.02 -23.00 -9.84
CA ASN A 4 -9.78 -23.54 -10.40
C ASN A 4 -8.57 -22.91 -9.66
N PRO A 5 -7.52 -23.68 -9.37
CA PRO A 5 -6.35 -23.18 -8.66
C PRO A 5 -5.76 -21.94 -9.33
N ARG A 6 -5.41 -20.94 -8.53
CA ARG A 6 -4.79 -19.69 -9.00
C ARG A 6 -3.28 -19.89 -9.13
N GLY A 7 -2.88 -20.39 -10.30
CA GLY A 7 -1.49 -20.78 -10.56
C GLY A 7 -1.13 -22.14 -9.94
N ASN A 8 0.16 -22.37 -9.70
CA ASN A 8 0.65 -23.62 -9.09
C ASN A 8 0.96 -23.49 -7.59
N LEU A 9 0.85 -22.28 -7.02
CA LEU A 9 1.24 -22.00 -5.64
C LEU A 9 0.07 -21.66 -4.71
N LEU A 10 -1.00 -21.02 -5.19
CA LEU A 10 -2.18 -20.70 -4.39
C LEU A 10 -3.25 -21.79 -4.50
N ASP A 11 -4.13 -21.87 -3.49
CA ASP A 11 -5.17 -22.89 -3.36
C ASP A 11 -4.60 -24.31 -3.30
N ARG A 12 -3.37 -24.45 -2.80
CA ARG A 12 -2.64 -25.73 -2.74
C ARG A 12 -2.39 -26.15 -1.30
N THR A 13 -2.44 -27.46 -1.07
CA THR A 13 -1.93 -28.05 0.17
C THR A 13 -0.40 -27.99 0.21
N ALA A 14 0.18 -28.12 1.41
CA ALA A 14 1.63 -28.16 1.57
C ALA A 14 2.30 -29.25 0.72
N SER A 15 1.68 -30.43 0.61
CA SER A 15 2.18 -31.53 -0.23
C SER A 15 2.14 -31.21 -1.72
N GLU A 16 1.15 -30.43 -2.17
CA GLU A 16 1.09 -29.99 -3.58
C GLU A 16 2.14 -28.93 -3.88
N ILE A 17 2.42 -28.02 -2.93
CA ILE A 17 3.53 -27.05 -3.05
C ILE A 17 4.87 -27.79 -3.12
N GLU A 18 5.08 -28.80 -2.28
CA GLU A 18 6.29 -29.64 -2.29
C GLU A 18 6.45 -30.45 -3.59
N ALA A 19 5.37 -30.63 -4.36
CA ALA A 19 5.39 -31.29 -5.66
C ALA A 19 5.62 -30.34 -6.85
N THR A 20 5.71 -29.02 -6.61
CA THR A 20 5.94 -27.99 -7.65
C THR A 20 7.31 -28.13 -8.32
N THR A 21 7.46 -27.47 -9.47
CA THR A 21 8.74 -27.45 -10.20
C THR A 21 9.81 -26.79 -9.35
N PHE A 22 9.48 -25.68 -8.68
CA PHE A 22 10.39 -25.01 -7.75
C PHE A 22 10.86 -25.96 -6.64
N ALA A 23 9.93 -26.64 -5.97
CA ALA A 23 10.26 -27.49 -4.84
C ALA A 23 11.18 -28.67 -5.21
N LYS A 24 10.90 -29.30 -6.35
CA LYS A 24 11.74 -30.37 -6.92
C LYS A 24 13.12 -29.86 -7.34
N THR A 25 13.19 -28.66 -7.90
CA THR A 25 14.43 -28.06 -8.39
C THR A 25 15.39 -27.71 -7.25
N TYR A 26 14.87 -27.26 -6.10
CA TYR A 26 15.68 -26.72 -5.01
C TYR A 26 15.77 -27.60 -3.76
N ALA A 27 15.19 -28.80 -3.80
CA ALA A 27 15.19 -29.79 -2.71
C ALA A 27 14.80 -29.17 -1.36
N LEU A 28 13.54 -28.73 -1.27
CA LEU A 28 13.04 -28.04 -0.08
C LEU A 28 13.11 -28.91 1.18
N ALA A 29 13.70 -28.37 2.23
CA ALA A 29 13.69 -28.97 3.56
C ALA A 29 12.82 -28.13 4.50
N ARG A 30 11.80 -28.74 5.12
CA ARG A 30 10.95 -28.06 6.10
C ARG A 30 11.79 -27.56 7.29
N VAL A 31 11.56 -26.32 7.67
CA VAL A 31 12.09 -25.76 8.92
C VAL A 31 11.21 -26.30 10.06
N THR A 32 11.77 -27.17 10.90
CA THR A 32 11.05 -27.75 12.04
C THR A 32 11.09 -26.79 13.23
N GLY A 33 9.92 -26.51 13.83
CA GLY A 33 9.80 -25.64 15.01
C GLY A 33 8.97 -24.37 14.83
N ASP A 34 8.61 -24.02 13.58
CA ASP A 34 7.86 -22.80 13.22
C ASP A 34 6.36 -23.04 12.93
N ASP A 35 5.78 -24.15 13.41
CA ASP A 35 4.31 -24.33 13.47
C ASP A 35 3.64 -23.38 14.50
N ALA A 36 4.40 -22.41 15.04
CA ALA A 36 3.84 -21.35 15.86
C ALA A 36 2.97 -20.45 14.98
N SER A 37 1.68 -20.39 15.30
CA SER A 37 0.79 -19.35 14.78
C SER A 37 1.42 -17.99 15.06
N ASP A 38 1.88 -17.28 14.02
CA ASP A 38 2.25 -15.88 14.19
C ASP A 38 0.98 -15.13 14.64
N PRO A 39 0.96 -14.47 15.81
CA PRO A 39 -0.23 -13.79 16.31
C PRO A 39 -0.79 -12.74 15.35
N ARG A 40 0.05 -12.25 14.41
CA ARG A 40 -0.31 -11.30 13.36
C ARG A 40 -1.08 -11.96 12.20
N LEU A 41 -0.93 -13.26 12.02
CA LEU A 41 -1.53 -14.04 10.94
C LEU A 41 -2.76 -14.79 11.45
N ARG A 42 -3.71 -14.07 12.08
CA ARG A 42 -4.86 -14.66 12.77
C ARG A 42 -5.61 -15.65 11.86
N GLY A 43 -5.51 -16.94 12.20
CA GLY A 43 -6.19 -18.04 11.49
C GLY A 43 -5.38 -18.68 10.36
N MET A 44 -4.17 -18.21 10.06
CA MET A 44 -3.31 -18.85 9.05
C MET A 44 -2.18 -19.65 9.67
N LYS A 45 -1.98 -20.87 9.16
CA LYS A 45 -0.85 -21.73 9.53
C LYS A 45 0.34 -21.39 8.65
N ARG A 46 1.49 -21.15 9.26
CA ARG A 46 2.74 -20.85 8.57
C ARG A 46 3.53 -22.14 8.37
N VAL A 47 4.10 -22.32 7.19
CA VAL A 47 5.09 -23.37 6.90
C VAL A 47 6.25 -22.74 6.13
N ALA A 48 7.48 -22.99 6.58
CA ALA A 48 8.68 -22.52 5.94
C ALA A 48 9.58 -23.69 5.48
N TRP A 49 10.25 -23.49 4.36
CA TRP A 49 11.20 -24.42 3.76
C TRP A 49 12.48 -23.70 3.36
N LYS A 50 13.63 -24.30 3.67
CA LYS A 50 14.92 -23.86 3.14
C LYS A 50 15.16 -24.48 1.77
N ALA A 51 15.60 -23.67 0.80
CA ALA A 51 16.06 -24.13 -0.50
C ALA A 51 17.49 -24.66 -0.39
N GLN A 52 17.65 -25.97 -0.13
CA GLN A 52 18.94 -26.59 0.19
C GLN A 52 20.04 -26.30 -0.84
N LEU A 53 19.67 -26.26 -2.13
CA LEU A 53 20.62 -26.01 -3.23
C LEU A 53 21.08 -24.55 -3.34
N LEU A 54 20.49 -23.64 -2.56
CA LEU A 54 20.94 -22.26 -2.40
C LEU A 54 21.47 -21.99 -0.97
N GLY A 55 21.59 -23.02 -0.13
CA GLY A 55 21.98 -22.86 1.27
C GLY A 55 21.02 -21.93 2.03
N ASP A 56 21.57 -21.03 2.84
CA ASP A 56 20.79 -20.01 3.57
C ASP A 56 20.45 -18.78 2.70
N ALA A 57 20.75 -18.80 1.39
CA ALA A 57 20.50 -17.67 0.51
C ALA A 57 19.05 -17.54 0.06
N ALA A 58 18.24 -18.59 0.17
CA ALA A 58 16.83 -18.53 -0.20
C ALA A 58 15.93 -19.41 0.69
N GLU A 59 14.76 -18.87 1.02
CA GLU A 59 13.73 -19.52 1.84
C GLU A 59 12.37 -19.37 1.18
N LEU A 60 11.62 -20.47 1.12
CA LEU A 60 10.22 -20.48 0.71
C LEU A 60 9.35 -20.52 1.95
N GLU A 61 8.30 -19.71 1.99
CA GLU A 61 7.35 -19.66 3.09
C GLU A 61 5.94 -19.66 2.52
N ALA A 62 5.00 -20.37 3.15
CA ALA A 62 3.60 -20.34 2.78
C ALA A 62 2.70 -20.16 4.01
N LEU A 63 1.61 -19.43 3.81
CA LEU A 63 0.53 -19.27 4.78
C LEU A 63 -0.70 -20.00 4.27
N PHE A 64 -1.28 -20.84 5.12
CA PHE A 64 -2.42 -21.68 4.80
C PHE A 64 -3.63 -21.23 5.59
N GLY A 65 -4.79 -21.11 4.94
CA GLY A 65 -6.05 -20.89 5.62
C GLY A 65 -6.49 -22.08 6.47
N ASP A 66 -7.60 -21.92 7.18
CA ASP A 66 -8.21 -22.97 8.01
C ASP A 66 -8.57 -24.24 7.23
N ASP A 67 -8.81 -24.10 5.92
CA ASP A 67 -9.13 -25.21 5.02
C ASP A 67 -7.89 -26.01 4.58
N GLY A 68 -6.69 -25.61 5.03
CA GLY A 68 -5.42 -26.27 4.72
C GLY A 68 -4.83 -25.95 3.35
N HIS A 69 -5.33 -24.91 2.66
CA HIS A 69 -4.82 -24.48 1.36
C HIS A 69 -4.09 -23.14 1.46
N SER A 70 -3.09 -22.96 0.61
CA SER A 70 -2.24 -21.79 0.60
C SER A 70 -3.00 -20.54 0.15
N GLU A 71 -2.97 -19.53 1.01
CA GLU A 71 -3.48 -18.19 0.77
C GLU A 71 -2.33 -17.24 0.37
N VAL A 72 -1.11 -17.54 0.82
CA VAL A 72 0.11 -16.79 0.52
C VAL A 72 1.27 -17.75 0.32
N VAL A 73 2.12 -17.49 -0.68
CA VAL A 73 3.41 -18.16 -0.83
C VAL A 73 4.47 -17.11 -1.16
N ASN A 74 5.58 -17.14 -0.43
CA ASN A 74 6.69 -16.19 -0.44
C ASN A 74 8.00 -16.90 -0.76
N LEU A 75 8.83 -16.28 -1.59
CA LEU A 75 10.23 -16.56 -1.75
C LEU A 75 11.04 -15.38 -1.23
N TRP A 76 11.95 -15.68 -0.31
CA TRP A 76 12.93 -14.76 0.25
C TRP A 76 14.29 -15.08 -0.35
N ILE A 77 14.99 -14.08 -0.87
CA ILE A 77 16.35 -14.22 -1.41
C ILE A 77 17.27 -13.21 -0.72
N ASP A 78 18.38 -13.66 -0.11
CA ASP A 78 19.41 -12.74 0.41
C ASP A 78 20.06 -11.97 -0.75
N ARG A 79 20.08 -10.64 -0.65
CA ARG A 79 20.67 -9.78 -1.69
C ARG A 79 22.16 -10.00 -1.86
N ARG A 80 22.87 -10.49 -0.84
CA ARG A 80 24.28 -10.88 -0.96
C ARG A 80 24.46 -12.01 -1.96
N ALA A 81 23.52 -12.95 -2.02
CA ALA A 81 23.57 -14.04 -3.01
C ALA A 81 23.37 -13.54 -4.44
N LEU A 82 22.62 -12.44 -4.63
CA LEU A 82 22.49 -11.77 -5.94
C LEU A 82 23.76 -11.05 -6.37
N GLN A 83 24.62 -10.69 -5.42
CA GLN A 83 25.90 -10.00 -5.68
C GLN A 83 27.08 -10.97 -5.74
N ASP A 84 26.94 -12.17 -5.16
CA ASP A 84 27.93 -13.23 -5.20
C ASP A 84 27.93 -13.92 -6.57
N ARG A 85 29.08 -13.90 -7.27
CA ARG A 85 29.23 -14.51 -8.60
C ARG A 85 28.94 -16.02 -8.62
N THR A 86 29.11 -16.71 -7.49
CA THR A 86 28.88 -18.15 -7.38
C THR A 86 27.40 -18.50 -7.19
N LEU A 87 26.62 -17.60 -6.57
CA LEU A 87 25.22 -17.84 -6.22
C LEU A 87 24.23 -17.07 -7.10
N ALA A 88 24.65 -15.99 -7.75
CA ALA A 88 23.76 -15.08 -8.49
C ALA A 88 22.97 -15.79 -9.59
N ALA A 89 23.59 -16.71 -10.33
CA ALA A 89 22.91 -17.50 -11.35
C ALA A 89 21.82 -18.40 -10.74
N GLY A 90 22.13 -19.08 -9.63
CA GLY A 90 21.17 -19.93 -8.92
C GLY A 90 20.02 -19.14 -8.30
N ALA A 91 20.31 -17.98 -7.71
CA ALA A 91 19.30 -17.08 -7.14
C ALA A 91 18.38 -16.48 -8.22
N MET A 92 18.92 -16.09 -9.38
CA MET A 92 18.13 -15.66 -10.54
C MET A 92 17.24 -16.79 -11.08
N GLN A 93 17.75 -18.02 -11.15
CA GLN A 93 16.94 -19.18 -11.52
C GLN A 93 15.83 -19.45 -10.50
N ALA A 94 16.09 -19.29 -9.20
CA ALA A 94 15.06 -19.50 -8.18
C ALA A 94 13.94 -18.47 -8.30
N TYR A 95 14.32 -17.20 -8.49
CA TYR A 95 13.38 -16.13 -8.81
C TYR A 95 12.51 -16.47 -10.02
N ALA A 96 13.13 -16.87 -11.13
CA ALA A 96 12.44 -17.21 -12.37
C ALA A 96 11.48 -18.41 -12.21
N ARG A 97 11.91 -19.47 -11.52
CA ARG A 97 11.09 -20.66 -11.28
C ARG A 97 9.91 -20.37 -10.37
N PHE A 98 10.11 -19.57 -9.32
CA PHE A 98 9.04 -19.12 -8.45
C PHE A 98 7.99 -18.31 -9.22
N LEU A 99 8.41 -17.35 -10.05
CA LEU A 99 7.49 -16.57 -10.88
C LEU A 99 6.67 -17.45 -11.83
N SER A 100 7.30 -18.47 -12.43
CA SER A 100 6.63 -19.42 -13.32
C SER A 100 5.56 -20.23 -12.57
N ASP A 101 5.89 -20.78 -11.40
CA ASP A 101 4.91 -21.51 -10.58
C ASP A 101 3.81 -20.59 -10.02
N ALA A 102 4.14 -19.35 -9.64
CA ALA A 102 3.16 -18.36 -9.19
C ALA A 102 2.15 -18.00 -10.29
N ALA A 103 2.61 -17.82 -11.53
CA ALA A 103 1.76 -17.52 -12.68
C ALA A 103 0.96 -18.75 -13.15
N GLY A 104 1.54 -19.96 -13.07
CA GLY A 104 0.95 -21.20 -13.58
C GLY A 104 0.64 -21.12 -15.07
N ALA A 105 -0.63 -21.26 -15.44
CA ALA A 105 -1.12 -21.15 -16.82
C ALA A 105 -1.99 -19.89 -17.00
N PRO A 106 -1.40 -18.69 -17.07
CA PRO A 106 -2.15 -17.43 -17.09
C PRO A 106 -2.93 -17.25 -18.40
N THR A 107 -4.11 -16.63 -18.29
CA THR A 107 -4.88 -16.20 -19.47
C THR A 107 -4.14 -15.10 -20.26
N ALA A 108 -4.57 -14.80 -21.49
CA ALA A 108 -3.94 -13.73 -22.29
C ALA A 108 -3.95 -12.36 -21.58
N ASP A 109 -5.02 -12.04 -20.84
CA ASP A 109 -5.12 -10.81 -20.06
C ASP A 109 -4.17 -10.81 -18.85
N ASP A 110 -4.02 -11.96 -18.19
CA ASP A 110 -3.08 -12.12 -17.10
C ASP A 110 -1.63 -12.01 -17.60
N GLN A 111 -1.32 -12.58 -18.77
CA GLN A 111 -0.03 -12.46 -19.43
C GLN A 111 0.30 -11.00 -19.75
N LYS A 112 -0.69 -10.21 -20.19
CA LYS A 112 -0.50 -8.77 -20.41
C LYS A 112 -0.17 -8.04 -19.12
N THR A 113 -0.90 -8.32 -18.04
CA THR A 113 -0.72 -7.64 -16.74
C THR A 113 0.61 -8.02 -16.11
N LEU A 114 0.89 -9.31 -15.99
CA LEU A 114 2.15 -9.83 -15.47
C LEU A 114 3.33 -9.39 -16.35
N GLY A 115 3.16 -9.41 -17.68
CA GLY A 115 4.20 -9.02 -18.62
C GLY A 115 4.54 -7.55 -18.65
N ASN A 116 3.64 -6.66 -18.23
CA ASN A 116 3.98 -5.25 -18.00
C ASN A 116 4.86 -5.08 -16.75
N VAL A 117 4.53 -5.78 -15.66
CA VAL A 117 5.26 -5.66 -14.39
C VAL A 117 6.61 -6.36 -14.45
N LEU A 118 6.69 -7.48 -15.16
CA LEU A 118 7.90 -8.27 -15.39
C LEU A 118 8.65 -7.87 -16.66
N ALA A 119 8.30 -6.75 -17.30
CA ALA A 119 8.96 -6.31 -18.53
C ALA A 119 10.48 -6.18 -18.33
N VAL A 120 11.23 -6.61 -19.35
CA VAL A 120 12.70 -6.60 -19.34
C VAL A 120 13.16 -5.78 -20.53
N SER A 121 13.95 -4.74 -20.27
CA SER A 121 14.50 -3.92 -21.33
C SER A 121 15.59 -4.67 -22.08
N TYR A 122 15.75 -4.36 -23.37
CA TYR A 122 16.74 -5.00 -24.24
C TYR A 122 18.15 -5.11 -23.62
N ASP A 123 18.62 -4.07 -22.92
CA ASP A 123 19.94 -4.02 -22.26
C ASP A 123 20.06 -4.97 -21.04
N GLN A 124 18.93 -5.41 -20.47
CA GLN A 124 18.86 -6.30 -19.32
C GLN A 124 18.50 -7.76 -19.67
N THR A 125 18.21 -8.05 -20.95
CA THR A 125 17.81 -9.40 -21.42
C THR A 125 18.80 -10.49 -21.01
N ARG A 126 20.11 -10.22 -21.06
CA ARG A 126 21.13 -11.18 -20.63
C ARG A 126 21.08 -11.46 -19.12
N THR A 127 20.85 -10.43 -18.31
CA THR A 127 20.74 -10.55 -16.86
C THR A 127 19.51 -11.35 -16.45
N PHE A 128 18.38 -11.13 -17.14
CA PHE A 128 17.09 -11.77 -16.84
C PHE A 128 16.75 -12.94 -17.77
N ALA A 129 17.75 -13.53 -18.46
CA ALA A 129 17.53 -14.62 -19.40
C ALA A 129 16.76 -15.79 -18.78
N ALA A 130 17.09 -16.16 -17.53
CA ALA A 130 16.40 -17.23 -16.82
C ALA A 130 14.90 -16.93 -16.60
N VAL A 131 14.51 -15.67 -16.40
CA VAL A 131 13.10 -15.27 -16.25
C VAL A 131 12.38 -15.39 -17.60
N LEU A 132 13.01 -14.91 -18.67
CA LEU A 132 12.47 -14.99 -20.03
C LEU A 132 12.30 -16.45 -20.49
N GLU A 133 13.19 -17.35 -20.07
CA GLU A 133 13.15 -18.79 -20.39
C GLU A 133 12.16 -19.58 -19.52
N ALA A 134 11.93 -19.17 -18.27
CA ALA A 134 11.09 -19.91 -17.33
C ALA A 134 9.59 -19.66 -17.54
N LEU A 135 9.21 -18.53 -18.12
CA LEU A 135 7.82 -18.19 -18.39
C LEU A 135 7.39 -18.79 -19.74
N ALA A 136 6.20 -19.39 -19.78
CA ALA A 136 5.62 -19.93 -21.02
C ALA A 136 5.17 -18.85 -22.02
N TRP A 137 5.41 -17.58 -21.69
CA TRP A 137 5.04 -16.39 -22.43
C TRP A 137 6.16 -15.36 -22.25
N VAL A 138 6.33 -14.48 -23.24
CA VAL A 138 7.43 -13.51 -23.24
C VAL A 138 6.96 -12.20 -22.58
N PRO A 139 7.59 -11.75 -21.48
CA PRO A 139 7.36 -10.42 -20.93
C PRO A 139 7.58 -9.34 -21.99
N ARG A 140 6.88 -8.21 -21.86
CA ARG A 140 7.04 -7.12 -22.82
C ARG A 140 8.46 -6.56 -22.74
N ASP A 141 8.94 -6.01 -23.86
CA ASP A 141 10.12 -5.17 -23.84
C ASP A 141 9.82 -3.87 -23.07
N GLY A 142 10.72 -3.47 -22.18
CA GLY A 142 10.60 -2.24 -21.39
C GLY A 142 11.07 -2.37 -19.94
N ALA A 143 11.03 -1.25 -19.21
CA ALA A 143 11.44 -1.20 -17.80
C ALA A 143 10.29 -1.68 -16.88
N GLY A 144 10.20 -2.98 -16.65
CA GLY A 144 9.21 -3.57 -15.75
C GLY A 144 9.45 -3.17 -14.31
N ALA A 145 8.36 -2.84 -13.59
CA ALA A 145 8.43 -2.46 -12.19
C ALA A 145 9.12 -3.52 -11.31
N ALA A 146 8.84 -4.81 -11.51
CA ALA A 146 9.49 -5.88 -10.73
C ALA A 146 10.98 -6.03 -11.09
N THR A 147 11.33 -5.83 -12.36
CA THR A 147 12.73 -5.78 -12.82
C THR A 147 13.49 -4.65 -12.12
N GLU A 148 12.89 -3.47 -11.96
CA GLU A 148 13.48 -2.37 -11.20
C GLU A 148 13.65 -2.70 -9.70
N VAL A 149 12.72 -3.43 -9.09
CA VAL A 149 12.84 -3.88 -7.68
C VAL A 149 13.99 -4.88 -7.54
N PHE A 150 14.04 -5.85 -8.45
CA PHE A 150 15.12 -6.82 -8.51
C PHE A 150 16.48 -6.14 -8.67
N LEU A 151 16.57 -5.06 -9.46
CA LEU A 151 17.80 -4.27 -9.60
C LEU A 151 18.07 -3.29 -8.44
N GLY A 152 17.19 -3.20 -7.44
CA GLY A 152 17.31 -2.28 -6.31
C GLY A 152 17.03 -0.81 -6.65
N LYS A 153 16.46 -0.54 -7.83
CA LYS A 153 16.09 0.81 -8.29
C LYS A 153 14.71 1.24 -7.78
N ARG A 154 13.90 0.28 -7.35
CA ARG A 154 12.53 0.46 -6.84
C ARG A 154 12.34 -0.36 -5.56
N MET A 155 11.47 0.10 -4.68
CA MET A 155 11.16 -0.61 -3.43
C MET A 155 10.16 -1.74 -3.62
N GLU A 156 9.10 -1.53 -4.41
CA GLU A 156 8.01 -2.49 -4.57
C GLU A 156 7.38 -2.42 -5.96
N ALA A 157 6.90 -3.57 -6.43
CA ALA A 157 6.05 -3.74 -7.59
C ALA A 157 4.96 -4.78 -7.30
N THR A 158 3.74 -4.49 -7.71
CA THR A 158 2.59 -5.40 -7.55
C THR A 158 1.83 -5.57 -8.86
N ALA A 159 1.21 -6.73 -9.04
CA ALA A 159 0.37 -7.03 -10.20
C ALA A 159 -0.80 -7.94 -9.80
N THR A 160 -2.04 -7.49 -10.02
CA THR A 160 -3.23 -8.32 -9.83
C THR A 160 -3.52 -9.16 -11.09
N PHE A 161 -3.75 -10.46 -10.94
CA PHE A 161 -4.03 -11.38 -12.04
C PHE A 161 -5.08 -12.42 -11.63
N ALA A 162 -5.34 -13.40 -12.50
CA ALA A 162 -6.35 -14.43 -12.34
C ALA A 162 -7.73 -13.82 -12.08
N LYS A 163 -8.18 -12.91 -12.96
CA LYS A 163 -9.43 -12.14 -12.79
C LYS A 163 -9.49 -11.37 -11.46
N LYS A 164 -8.37 -10.76 -11.05
CA LYS A 164 -8.20 -9.98 -9.81
C LYS A 164 -8.39 -10.78 -8.52
N THR A 165 -8.12 -12.09 -8.57
CA THR A 165 -8.25 -12.97 -7.39
C THR A 165 -6.90 -13.35 -6.78
N ALA A 166 -5.81 -13.00 -7.45
CA ALA A 166 -4.44 -13.20 -6.99
C ALA A 166 -3.58 -11.96 -7.27
N THR A 167 -2.58 -11.73 -6.43
CA THR A 167 -1.66 -10.61 -6.54
C THR A 167 -0.22 -11.10 -6.41
N LEU A 168 0.60 -10.77 -7.41
CA LEU A 168 2.06 -10.89 -7.35
C LEU A 168 2.61 -9.65 -6.66
N VAL A 169 3.56 -9.83 -5.74
CA VAL A 169 4.27 -8.79 -5.01
C VAL A 169 5.78 -9.04 -5.14
N VAL A 170 6.55 -8.04 -5.53
CA VAL A 170 8.01 -8.06 -5.54
C VAL A 170 8.49 -6.86 -4.74
N ARG A 171 9.22 -7.08 -3.65
CA ARG A 171 9.60 -6.02 -2.71
C ARG A 171 11.00 -6.20 -2.16
N ASN A 172 11.69 -5.10 -1.91
CA ASN A 172 12.91 -5.10 -1.11
C ASN A 172 12.58 -4.95 0.38
N GLU A 173 13.13 -5.82 1.21
CA GLU A 173 13.06 -5.68 2.67
C GLU A 173 13.71 -4.35 3.09
N GLU A 174 13.20 -3.77 4.16
CA GLU A 174 13.77 -2.55 4.75
C GLU A 174 15.21 -2.81 5.22
N GLY A 175 16.15 -1.94 4.84
CA GLY A 175 17.59 -2.18 4.98
C GLY A 175 18.24 -2.96 3.82
N GLY A 176 17.45 -3.37 2.80
CA GLY A 176 17.95 -3.92 1.55
C GLY A 176 18.61 -5.29 1.66
N ARG A 177 18.39 -6.01 2.76
CA ARG A 177 19.05 -7.29 3.04
C ARG A 177 18.48 -8.43 2.22
N ARG A 178 17.15 -8.50 2.06
CA ARG A 178 16.48 -9.54 1.28
C ARG A 178 15.59 -8.95 0.19
N LEU A 179 15.49 -9.67 -0.91
CA LEU A 179 14.45 -9.53 -1.92
C LEU A 179 13.31 -10.48 -1.55
N HIS A 180 12.11 -9.94 -1.42
CA HIS A 180 10.86 -10.67 -1.26
C HIS A 180 10.13 -10.77 -2.61
N VAL A 181 9.60 -11.95 -2.87
CA VAL A 181 8.78 -12.24 -4.05
C VAL A 181 7.64 -13.13 -3.57
N GLY A 182 6.40 -12.64 -3.64
CA GLY A 182 5.25 -13.34 -3.09
C GLY A 182 4.07 -13.36 -4.03
N VAL A 183 3.22 -14.37 -3.86
CA VAL A 183 1.90 -14.42 -4.46
C VAL A 183 0.88 -14.63 -3.35
N ALA A 184 -0.19 -13.84 -3.37
CA ALA A 184 -1.25 -13.92 -2.39
C ALA A 184 -2.62 -13.94 -3.07
N THR A 185 -3.58 -14.60 -2.46
CA THR A 185 -4.99 -14.41 -2.82
C THR A 185 -5.39 -12.96 -2.54
N GLN A 186 -6.43 -12.48 -3.21
CA GLN A 186 -6.91 -11.12 -2.97
C GLN A 186 -7.34 -10.88 -1.52
N ARG A 187 -7.81 -11.92 -0.82
CA ARG A 187 -8.17 -11.85 0.59
C ARG A 187 -6.93 -11.69 1.48
N ALA A 188 -5.88 -12.45 1.20
CA ALA A 188 -4.69 -12.54 2.04
C ALA A 188 -3.57 -11.56 1.63
N VAL A 189 -3.77 -10.77 0.58
CA VAL A 189 -2.76 -9.77 0.15
C VAL A 189 -2.52 -8.71 1.24
N PHE A 190 -3.55 -8.38 2.02
CA PHE A 190 -3.43 -7.48 3.18
C PHE A 190 -2.67 -8.14 4.33
N ASP A 191 -2.94 -9.41 4.63
CA ASP A 191 -2.21 -10.20 5.64
C ASP A 191 -0.74 -10.40 5.25
N LEU A 192 -0.46 -10.61 3.95
CA LEU A 192 0.89 -10.60 3.41
C LEU A 192 1.55 -9.23 3.64
N GLY A 193 0.83 -8.13 3.42
CA GLY A 193 1.29 -6.79 3.79
C GLY A 193 1.80 -6.78 5.24
N GLN A 194 0.98 -7.19 6.19
CA GLN A 194 1.35 -7.24 7.62
C GLN A 194 2.58 -8.11 7.92
N LEU A 195 2.79 -9.20 7.17
CA LEU A 195 3.99 -10.04 7.31
C LEU A 195 5.26 -9.33 6.79
N LEU A 196 5.15 -8.61 5.68
CA LEU A 196 6.25 -7.86 5.06
C LEU A 196 6.60 -6.57 5.81
N PHE A 197 5.63 -6.00 6.54
CA PHE A 197 5.86 -4.96 7.53
C PHE A 197 6.27 -5.62 8.86
N SER A 198 7.52 -6.11 8.92
CA SER A 198 8.11 -6.69 10.15
C SER A 198 8.32 -5.67 11.27
N ALA A 199 8.04 -4.40 11.03
CA ALA A 199 7.60 -3.51 12.08
C ALA A 199 6.07 -3.43 11.99
N PRO A 200 5.28 -3.78 13.04
CA PRO A 200 4.11 -2.93 13.28
C PRO A 200 4.61 -1.49 13.16
N VAL A 201 3.82 -0.56 12.62
CA VAL A 201 4.07 0.84 12.94
C VAL A 201 3.78 0.97 14.44
N GLY A 202 4.75 0.53 15.22
CA GLY A 202 4.71 0.22 16.62
C GLY A 202 6.02 0.77 17.12
N PHE A 203 6.05 2.10 17.20
CA PHE A 203 7.17 2.82 17.75
C PHE A 203 7.48 2.22 19.13
N ALA A 204 8.72 1.85 19.41
CA ALA A 204 9.04 1.40 20.76
C ALA A 204 8.84 2.59 21.71
N LYS A 205 8.43 2.32 22.95
CA LYS A 205 8.33 3.36 23.99
C LYS A 205 9.74 3.89 24.25
N GLY A 206 10.08 5.02 23.64
CA GLY A 206 11.43 5.60 23.64
C GLY A 206 12.05 5.85 22.26
N ASP A 207 11.44 5.35 21.18
CA ASP A 207 11.83 5.74 19.82
C ASP A 207 11.40 7.19 19.60
N ARG A 208 12.38 8.12 19.66
CA ARG A 208 12.21 9.47 19.13
C ARG A 208 12.11 9.34 17.61
N ALA A 209 10.90 9.08 17.15
CA ALA A 209 10.57 8.63 15.81
C ALA A 209 10.77 9.75 14.78
N GLY A 210 11.98 9.79 14.23
CA GLY A 210 12.35 10.66 13.14
C GLY A 210 12.06 10.04 11.79
N VAL A 211 11.00 10.50 11.11
CA VAL A 211 11.20 10.88 9.70
C VAL A 211 12.13 12.08 9.76
N ALA A 212 13.25 12.07 9.03
CA ALA A 212 14.16 13.21 9.03
C ALA A 212 13.36 14.48 8.66
N GLY A 213 13.16 15.37 9.63
CA GLY A 213 12.33 16.56 9.44
C GLY A 213 10.88 16.49 9.94
N TRP A 214 10.45 15.51 10.76
CA TRP A 214 9.13 15.50 11.41
C TRP A 214 9.20 15.12 12.90
N LYS A 215 8.34 15.72 13.73
CA LYS A 215 8.07 15.31 15.11
C LYS A 215 6.79 14.49 15.15
N THR A 216 6.87 13.33 15.77
CA THR A 216 5.73 12.45 16.05
C THR A 216 5.43 12.55 17.54
N GLN A 217 4.26 13.09 17.89
CA GLN A 217 3.74 13.02 19.26
C GLN A 217 2.67 11.92 19.30
N GLU A 218 2.80 10.97 20.25
CA GLU A 218 1.71 10.06 20.61
C GLU A 218 0.65 10.91 21.34
N ILE A 219 -0.55 11.03 20.77
CA ILE A 219 -1.56 11.96 21.30
C ILE A 219 -2.49 11.29 22.32
N ASP A 220 -2.77 9.98 22.23
CA ASP A 220 -3.30 9.14 23.32
C ASP A 220 -3.59 7.73 22.77
N ALA A 221 -3.79 6.75 23.67
CA ALA A 221 -4.24 5.40 23.32
C ALA A 221 -5.76 5.39 23.11
N THR A 222 -6.19 5.20 21.86
CA THR A 222 -7.61 5.02 21.51
C THR A 222 -7.96 3.53 21.49
N PRO A 223 -9.24 3.12 21.53
CA PRO A 223 -9.64 1.70 21.47
C PRO A 223 -9.19 0.96 20.19
N PHE A 224 -8.69 1.69 19.18
CA PHE A 224 -8.12 1.16 17.94
C PHE A 224 -6.59 1.03 17.99
N GLY A 225 -5.94 1.47 19.06
CA GLY A 225 -4.48 1.43 19.20
C GLY A 225 -3.88 2.82 19.35
N ARG A 226 -2.93 3.18 18.47
CA ARG A 226 -2.07 4.37 18.65
C ARG A 226 -2.43 5.47 17.66
N ARG A 227 -2.62 6.70 18.16
CA ARG A 227 -2.81 7.94 17.40
C ARG A 227 -1.47 8.66 17.27
N PHE A 228 -1.05 8.99 16.04
CA PHE A 228 0.16 9.77 15.78
C PHE A 228 -0.17 11.05 15.04
N SER A 229 0.35 12.17 15.53
CA SER A 229 0.39 13.41 14.76
C SER A 229 1.73 13.51 14.03
N LEU A 230 1.67 13.77 12.72
CA LEU A 230 2.82 14.19 11.94
C LEU A 230 2.94 15.72 12.03
N GLU A 231 3.89 16.24 12.82
CA GLU A 231 4.29 17.66 12.82
C GLU A 231 5.58 17.82 12.01
N LEU A 232 5.70 18.82 11.13
CA LEU A 232 7.00 19.12 10.49
C LEU A 232 8.02 19.63 11.52
N ASP A 233 9.22 19.05 11.52
CA ASP A 233 10.33 19.48 12.36
C ASP A 233 10.74 20.91 11.97
N ARG A 234 10.97 21.73 13.01
CA ARG A 234 11.13 23.19 12.91
C ARG A 234 12.36 23.62 12.11
N SER A 235 13.25 22.71 11.74
CA SER A 235 14.56 22.97 11.10
C SER A 235 14.87 22.16 9.84
N GLY A 236 14.00 21.23 9.41
CA GLY A 236 14.31 20.30 8.31
C GLY A 236 13.49 20.54 7.06
N LYS A 237 14.13 20.54 5.87
CA LYS A 237 13.39 20.33 4.61
C LYS A 237 12.88 18.88 4.60
N PRO A 238 11.64 18.60 4.16
CA PRO A 238 11.16 17.22 4.06
C PRO A 238 12.00 16.43 3.03
N VAL A 239 12.73 15.42 3.49
CA VAL A 239 13.58 14.56 2.64
C VAL A 239 13.00 13.14 2.59
N GLY A 240 12.64 12.68 1.39
CA GLY A 240 12.26 11.29 1.15
C GLY A 240 11.12 11.12 0.13
N ARG A 241 11.26 10.15 -0.80
CA ARG A 241 10.20 9.78 -1.75
C ARG A 241 8.99 9.15 -1.06
N ILE A 242 9.17 8.46 0.07
CA ILE A 242 8.12 7.75 0.82
C ILE A 242 7.16 8.74 1.49
N ALA A 243 7.66 9.81 2.10
CA ALA A 243 6.83 10.89 2.65
C ALA A 243 6.01 11.63 1.58
N ARG A 244 6.49 11.65 0.32
CA ARG A 244 5.75 12.23 -0.82
C ARG A 244 4.76 11.27 -1.47
N ARG A 245 4.98 9.95 -1.41
CA ARG A 245 4.18 8.92 -2.11
C ARG A 245 3.18 8.17 -1.23
N HIS A 246 3.40 8.12 0.08
CA HIS A 246 2.51 7.43 1.03
C HIS A 246 1.79 8.43 1.93
N PHE A 247 2.30 9.65 1.99
CA PHE A 247 1.75 10.70 2.83
C PHE A 247 1.62 12.05 2.10
N GLY A 248 1.94 12.26 0.81
CA GLY A 248 1.59 13.53 0.13
C GLY A 248 2.00 14.90 0.77
N PHE A 249 2.84 14.98 1.80
CA PHE A 249 2.89 16.17 2.68
C PHE A 249 4.18 16.97 2.62
N ALA A 250 4.55 17.50 1.45
CA ALA A 250 5.73 18.38 1.37
C ALA A 250 5.51 19.78 1.98
N ARG A 251 4.28 20.15 2.40
CA ARG A 251 3.89 21.54 2.72
C ARG A 251 2.80 21.70 3.81
N ILE A 252 2.72 20.85 4.81
CA ILE A 252 1.77 21.09 5.91
C ILE A 252 2.25 22.30 6.74
N ALA A 253 1.41 23.32 6.92
CA ALA A 253 1.70 24.42 7.83
C ALA A 253 1.75 23.92 9.29
N ARG A 254 2.48 24.57 10.20
CA ARG A 254 2.59 24.13 11.62
C ARG A 254 1.25 23.97 12.35
N THR A 255 0.21 24.56 11.78
CA THR A 255 -1.17 24.70 12.20
C THR A 255 -2.07 23.65 11.56
N ALA A 256 -1.51 22.66 10.87
CA ALA A 256 -2.22 21.50 10.40
C ALA A 256 -1.49 20.22 10.81
N LYS A 257 -2.24 19.15 11.04
CA LYS A 257 -1.77 17.85 11.50
C LYS A 257 -2.38 16.78 10.61
N VAL A 258 -1.61 15.73 10.35
CA VAL A 258 -2.20 14.52 9.77
C VAL A 258 -2.06 13.39 10.75
N GLU A 259 -3.17 12.70 10.93
CA GLU A 259 -3.31 11.57 11.82
C GLU A 259 -3.69 10.33 11.02
N LEU A 260 -3.15 9.20 11.46
CA LEU A 260 -3.43 7.90 10.86
C LEU A 260 -4.25 7.11 11.86
N LEU A 261 -5.40 6.62 11.41
CA LEU A 261 -6.25 5.72 12.16
C LEU A 261 -5.86 4.30 11.76
N ILE A 262 -5.24 3.59 12.68
CA ILE A 262 -4.78 2.23 12.49
C ILE A 262 -5.60 1.36 13.42
N GLU A 263 -6.26 0.34 12.89
CA GLU A 263 -6.88 -0.72 13.66
C GLU A 263 -5.89 -1.90 13.78
N PRO A 264 -5.78 -2.56 14.95
CA PRO A 264 -4.66 -3.45 15.24
C PRO A 264 -4.63 -4.73 14.39
N THR A 265 -5.74 -5.08 13.73
CA THR A 265 -5.89 -6.33 12.99
C THR A 265 -5.94 -6.15 11.48
N ARG A 266 -6.34 -4.96 10.99
CA ARG A 266 -6.55 -4.62 9.58
C ARG A 266 -5.62 -3.52 9.09
N GLY A 267 -4.89 -2.85 9.98
CA GLY A 267 -3.96 -1.78 9.62
C GLY A 267 -4.68 -0.44 9.46
N MET A 268 -4.26 0.38 8.50
CA MET A 268 -4.81 1.73 8.33
C MET A 268 -6.28 1.68 7.88
N VAL A 269 -7.18 2.13 8.74
CA VAL A 269 -8.63 2.23 8.50
C VAL A 269 -9.08 3.65 8.17
N GLY A 270 -8.19 4.62 8.36
CA GLY A 270 -8.42 5.98 7.90
C GLY A 270 -7.21 6.91 8.02
N VAL A 271 -7.32 8.06 7.37
CA VAL A 271 -6.36 9.16 7.42
C VAL A 271 -7.13 10.46 7.64
N LEU A 272 -6.68 11.26 8.59
CA LEU A 272 -7.35 12.48 9.03
C LEU A 272 -6.40 13.67 8.89
N LEU A 273 -6.78 14.68 8.12
CA LEU A 273 -6.18 16.01 8.14
C LEU A 273 -6.93 16.87 9.14
N LYS A 274 -6.22 17.48 10.09
CA LYS A 274 -6.74 18.48 11.02
C LYS A 274 -6.10 19.83 10.74
N ILE A 275 -6.89 20.90 10.67
CA ILE A 275 -6.42 22.27 10.46
C ILE A 275 -6.93 23.13 11.63
N ASP A 276 -6.01 23.88 12.22
CA ASP A 276 -6.26 24.78 13.34
C ASP A 276 -7.11 25.98 12.88
N PRO A 277 -8.33 26.16 13.42
CA PRO A 277 -9.25 27.21 13.00
C PRO A 277 -8.70 28.60 13.30
N ASP A 278 -7.99 28.78 14.43
CA ASP A 278 -7.40 30.07 14.82
C ASP A 278 -6.39 30.55 13.75
N TRP A 279 -5.71 29.61 13.10
CA TRP A 279 -4.82 29.93 12.00
C TRP A 279 -5.57 30.30 10.73
N VAL A 280 -6.64 29.58 10.38
CA VAL A 280 -7.49 29.87 9.22
C VAL A 280 -8.03 31.31 9.32
N GLU A 281 -8.52 31.69 10.50
CA GLU A 281 -9.13 33.01 10.75
C GLU A 281 -8.11 34.15 10.85
N SER A 282 -6.85 33.85 11.15
CA SER A 282 -5.83 34.88 11.41
C SER A 282 -5.48 35.77 10.20
N SER A 283 -5.72 35.32 8.96
CA SER A 283 -5.62 36.16 7.76
C SER A 283 -6.25 35.51 6.52
N GLU A 284 -6.65 36.34 5.55
CA GLU A 284 -7.15 35.88 4.24
C GLU A 284 -6.15 34.99 3.49
N ASN A 285 -4.84 35.25 3.63
CA ASN A 285 -3.81 34.39 3.05
C ASN A 285 -3.78 32.99 3.68
N ASN A 286 -4.00 32.90 5.00
CA ASN A 286 -4.03 31.61 5.70
C ASN A 286 -5.32 30.85 5.38
N TYR A 287 -6.43 31.56 5.24
CA TYR A 287 -7.70 31.00 4.76
C TYR A 287 -7.53 30.27 3.42
N PHE A 288 -6.96 30.92 2.40
CA PHE A 288 -6.74 30.27 1.10
C PHE A 288 -5.64 29.20 1.14
N ALA A 289 -4.63 29.34 2.01
CA ALA A 289 -3.63 28.30 2.21
C ALA A 289 -4.22 27.03 2.86
N ALA A 290 -5.18 27.17 3.78
CA ALA A 290 -5.91 26.06 4.38
C ALA A 290 -6.78 25.35 3.34
N LEU A 291 -7.43 26.10 2.45
CA LEU A 291 -8.20 25.54 1.35
C LEU A 291 -7.33 24.78 0.35
N GLU A 292 -6.16 25.33 -0.01
CA GLU A 292 -5.19 24.64 -0.86
C GLU A 292 -4.70 23.35 -0.18
N LEU A 293 -4.44 23.38 1.12
CA LEU A 293 -4.00 22.20 1.87
C LEU A 293 -5.09 21.11 1.91
N LEU A 294 -6.33 21.49 2.18
CA LEU A 294 -7.48 20.61 2.20
C LEU A 294 -7.72 19.94 0.84
N THR A 295 -7.71 20.73 -0.23
CA THR A 295 -7.97 20.24 -1.59
C THR A 295 -6.82 19.40 -2.15
N ALA A 296 -5.58 19.74 -1.81
CA ALA A 296 -4.42 18.90 -2.09
C ALA A 296 -4.50 17.56 -1.34
N PHE A 297 -4.92 17.55 -0.08
CA PHE A 297 -5.12 16.31 0.67
C PHE A 297 -6.17 15.41 0.02
N VAL A 298 -7.29 15.97 -0.42
CA VAL A 298 -8.33 15.22 -1.14
C VAL A 298 -7.83 14.73 -2.49
N ALA A 299 -7.10 15.55 -3.25
CA ALA A 299 -6.53 15.16 -4.54
C ALA A 299 -5.54 13.99 -4.40
N GLU A 300 -4.65 14.04 -3.40
CA GLU A 300 -3.71 12.97 -3.09
C GLU A 300 -4.43 11.69 -2.63
N GLY A 301 -5.49 11.82 -1.81
CA GLY A 301 -6.31 10.68 -1.38
C GLY A 301 -7.05 9.98 -2.53
N LEU A 302 -7.43 10.72 -3.56
CA LEU A 302 -8.02 10.18 -4.80
C LEU A 302 -7.00 9.54 -5.75
N GLY A 303 -5.72 9.94 -5.66
CA GLY A 303 -4.63 9.49 -6.51
C GLY A 303 -4.62 10.08 -7.93
N ASP A 304 -3.66 9.64 -8.77
CA ASP A 304 -3.36 10.27 -10.07
C ASP A 304 -4.48 10.14 -11.13
N ALA A 305 -5.40 9.19 -10.97
CA ALA A 305 -6.45 8.89 -11.96
C ALA A 305 -7.75 8.40 -11.30
N PRO A 306 -8.48 9.26 -10.58
CA PRO A 306 -9.74 8.88 -9.96
C PRO A 306 -10.74 8.44 -11.02
N ASP A 307 -11.58 7.46 -10.68
CA ASP A 307 -12.66 6.99 -11.55
C ASP A 307 -13.75 8.07 -11.72
N ALA A 308 -14.64 7.86 -12.70
CA ALA A 308 -15.65 8.84 -13.06
C ALA A 308 -16.63 9.15 -11.92
N ARG A 309 -16.95 8.18 -11.07
CA ARG A 309 -17.87 8.38 -9.94
C ARG A 309 -17.18 9.20 -8.86
N SER A 310 -15.96 8.84 -8.46
CA SER A 310 -15.20 9.60 -7.48
C SER A 310 -15.01 11.08 -7.89
N ARG A 311 -14.86 11.35 -9.19
CA ARG A 311 -14.82 12.73 -9.71
C ARG A 311 -16.15 13.47 -9.58
N VAL A 312 -17.28 12.79 -9.79
CA VAL A 312 -18.61 13.38 -9.65
C VAL A 312 -18.91 13.66 -8.18
N GLU A 313 -18.74 12.67 -7.31
CA GLU A 313 -19.04 12.79 -5.87
C GLU A 313 -18.19 13.90 -5.22
N ILE A 314 -16.87 13.90 -5.46
CA ILE A 314 -15.98 14.96 -4.94
C ILE A 314 -16.18 16.29 -5.68
N GLY A 315 -16.51 16.24 -6.97
CA GLY A 315 -16.83 17.41 -7.79
C GLY A 315 -18.03 18.18 -7.25
N ASP A 316 -19.09 17.46 -6.89
CA ASP A 316 -20.30 17.99 -6.28
C ASP A 316 -20.03 18.45 -4.84
N LEU A 317 -19.25 17.68 -4.07
CA LEU A 317 -18.89 17.98 -2.69
C LEU A 317 -18.18 19.33 -2.53
N PHE A 318 -17.25 19.65 -3.45
CA PHE A 318 -16.46 20.90 -3.46
C PHE A 318 -16.91 21.91 -4.52
N SER A 319 -18.13 21.78 -5.05
CA SER A 319 -18.67 22.74 -6.01
C SER A 319 -18.77 24.16 -5.40
N CYS A 320 -18.62 25.18 -6.24
CA CYS A 320 -18.62 26.59 -5.82
C CYS A 320 -19.73 27.38 -6.51
N ALA A 321 -20.31 28.36 -5.82
CA ALA A 321 -21.29 29.26 -6.38
C ALA A 321 -20.70 30.06 -7.57
N PRO A 322 -21.52 30.51 -8.53
CA PRO A 322 -21.02 31.16 -9.74
C PRO A 322 -20.31 32.50 -9.47
N GLY A 323 -20.53 33.11 -8.30
CA GLY A 323 -19.91 34.37 -7.86
C GLY A 323 -18.59 34.22 -7.10
N ASP A 324 -18.20 33.01 -6.70
CA ASP A 324 -17.03 32.77 -5.84
C ASP A 324 -15.80 32.38 -6.66
N ASP A 325 -15.39 33.28 -7.57
CA ASP A 325 -14.29 33.03 -8.51
C ASP A 325 -12.96 32.73 -7.82
N VAL A 326 -12.69 33.40 -6.70
CA VAL A 326 -11.44 33.22 -5.95
C VAL A 326 -11.38 31.83 -5.32
N LEU A 327 -12.47 31.42 -4.67
CA LEU A 327 -12.62 30.10 -4.05
C LEU A 327 -12.53 29.00 -5.11
N PHE A 328 -13.29 29.14 -6.19
CA PHE A 328 -13.29 28.20 -7.31
C PHE A 328 -11.89 28.00 -7.90
N ASN A 329 -11.14 29.09 -8.14
CA ASN A 329 -9.81 29.00 -8.71
C ASN A 329 -8.80 28.35 -7.77
N ALA A 330 -8.93 28.56 -6.45
CA ALA A 330 -8.09 27.91 -5.46
C ALA A 330 -8.31 26.39 -5.44
N ILE A 331 -9.57 25.96 -5.38
CA ILE A 331 -9.93 24.54 -5.32
C ILE A 331 -9.63 23.82 -6.65
N LYS A 332 -9.98 24.44 -7.78
CA LYS A 332 -9.80 23.85 -9.13
C LYS A 332 -8.34 23.57 -9.48
N LYS A 333 -7.39 24.26 -8.85
CA LYS A 333 -5.95 24.04 -9.02
C LYS A 333 -5.56 22.59 -8.68
N GLU A 334 -6.06 22.08 -7.56
CA GLU A 334 -5.76 20.73 -7.07
C GLU A 334 -6.82 19.71 -7.51
N LEU A 335 -8.06 20.14 -7.70
CA LEU A 335 -9.20 19.30 -8.12
C LEU A 335 -9.77 19.80 -9.47
N PRO A 336 -9.15 19.47 -10.61
CA PRO A 336 -9.44 20.09 -11.91
C PRO A 336 -10.82 19.77 -12.49
N PHE A 337 -11.51 18.78 -11.94
CA PHE A 337 -12.82 18.31 -12.37
C PHE A 337 -13.99 19.05 -11.70
N ILE A 338 -13.73 19.96 -10.76
CA ILE A 338 -14.78 20.73 -10.08
C ILE A 338 -15.42 21.74 -11.03
N LEU A 339 -16.74 21.89 -10.86
CA LEU A 339 -17.59 22.78 -11.65
C LEU A 339 -18.14 23.92 -10.78
N LYS A 340 -18.47 25.04 -11.43
CA LYS A 340 -19.29 26.08 -10.81
C LYS A 340 -20.75 25.63 -10.84
N GLY A 341 -21.45 25.85 -9.73
CA GLY A 341 -22.81 25.36 -9.53
C GLY A 341 -23.41 25.95 -8.26
N LYS A 342 -24.15 25.15 -7.49
CA LYS A 342 -24.48 25.50 -6.10
C LYS A 342 -23.22 25.29 -5.24
N ASN A 343 -23.09 25.94 -4.09
CA ASN A 343 -22.07 25.56 -3.11
C ASN A 343 -22.28 24.10 -2.70
N GLY A 344 -21.23 23.29 -2.86
CA GLY A 344 -21.18 21.92 -2.38
C GLY A 344 -21.08 21.88 -0.87
N ALA A 345 -21.45 20.73 -0.27
CA ALA A 345 -21.50 20.61 1.17
C ALA A 345 -20.13 20.84 1.83
N ALA A 346 -19.02 20.35 1.26
CA ALA A 346 -17.70 20.59 1.85
C ALA A 346 -17.25 22.05 1.68
N THR A 347 -17.63 22.69 0.58
CA THR A 347 -17.45 24.13 0.42
C THR A 347 -18.18 24.91 1.51
N ALA A 348 -19.43 24.52 1.81
CA ALA A 348 -20.22 25.13 2.87
C ALA A 348 -19.62 24.90 4.27
N VAL A 349 -19.09 23.69 4.56
CA VAL A 349 -18.37 23.43 5.81
C VAL A 349 -17.13 24.31 5.95
N PHE A 350 -16.35 24.45 4.87
CA PHE A 350 -15.16 25.32 4.89
C PHE A 350 -15.51 26.80 5.11
N LEU A 351 -16.69 27.23 4.65
CA LEU A 351 -17.23 28.57 4.87
C LEU A 351 -17.87 28.76 6.25
N GLY A 352 -17.98 27.70 7.07
CA GLY A 352 -18.69 27.72 8.35
C GLY A 352 -20.22 27.79 8.21
N GLU A 353 -20.76 27.42 7.04
CA GLU A 353 -22.20 27.40 6.75
C GLU A 353 -22.86 26.06 7.10
N GLU A 354 -22.08 24.98 7.19
CA GLU A 354 -22.54 23.62 7.49
C GLU A 354 -21.57 22.96 8.48
N ASP A 355 -22.08 22.08 9.35
CA ASP A 355 -21.25 21.43 10.37
C ASP A 355 -20.46 20.23 9.81
N ARG A 356 -20.98 19.61 8.75
CA ARG A 356 -20.41 18.39 8.16
C ARG A 356 -20.79 18.19 6.70
N ALA A 357 -19.92 17.51 5.97
CA ALA A 357 -20.10 17.12 4.59
C ALA A 357 -19.46 15.76 4.33
N GLU A 358 -20.12 14.93 3.52
CA GLU A 358 -19.69 13.56 3.26
C GLU A 358 -19.87 13.21 1.78
N ALA A 359 -18.91 12.47 1.24
CA ALA A 359 -19.02 11.83 -0.06
C ALA A 359 -18.54 10.38 0.04
N SER A 360 -19.27 9.48 -0.60
CA SER A 360 -18.92 8.07 -0.60
C SER A 360 -18.23 7.68 -1.90
N LEU A 361 -17.04 7.11 -1.77
CA LEU A 361 -16.19 6.62 -2.83
C LEU A 361 -16.25 5.08 -2.89
N ASP A 362 -15.75 4.51 -3.99
CA ASP A 362 -15.56 3.07 -4.17
C ASP A 362 -16.78 2.23 -3.76
N GLU A 363 -17.92 2.49 -4.40
CA GLU A 363 -19.19 1.78 -4.18
C GLU A 363 -19.75 1.82 -2.74
N GLY A 364 -19.31 2.74 -1.89
CA GLY A 364 -19.78 2.80 -0.51
C GLY A 364 -18.74 2.44 0.53
N GLN A 365 -17.54 2.02 0.11
CA GLN A 365 -16.54 1.44 1.00
C GLN A 365 -15.67 2.48 1.67
N VAL A 366 -15.34 3.57 0.95
CA VAL A 366 -14.52 4.66 1.48
C VAL A 366 -15.38 5.92 1.58
N LEU A 367 -15.26 6.63 2.68
CA LEU A 367 -15.93 7.90 2.93
C LEU A 367 -14.88 9.01 2.96
N VAL A 368 -15.16 10.09 2.25
CA VAL A 368 -14.51 11.39 2.48
C VAL A 368 -15.46 12.22 3.32
N ARG A 369 -15.02 12.60 4.51
CA ARG A 369 -15.78 13.45 5.42
C ARG A 369 -15.02 14.74 5.69
N LEU A 370 -15.70 15.87 5.63
CA LEU A 370 -15.21 17.15 6.14
C LEU A 370 -16.15 17.59 7.27
N MET A 371 -15.61 17.96 8.42
CA MET A 371 -16.41 18.39 9.57
C MET A 371 -15.60 19.30 10.48
N GLU A 372 -16.28 19.99 11.39
CA GLU A 372 -15.64 20.50 12.59
C GLU A 372 -15.55 19.37 13.65
N GLY A 373 -14.34 19.07 14.11
CA GLY A 373 -14.09 18.07 15.14
C GLY A 373 -14.57 18.54 16.52
N ALA A 374 -14.73 17.63 17.47
CA ALA A 374 -15.16 17.96 18.84
C ALA A 374 -14.18 18.90 19.59
N ASP A 375 -12.92 18.96 19.15
CA ASP A 375 -11.92 19.91 19.66
C ASP A 375 -11.88 21.24 18.89
N GLY A 376 -12.85 21.49 18.01
CA GLY A 376 -13.00 22.71 17.21
C GLY A 376 -12.10 22.74 15.97
N TRP A 377 -11.33 21.69 15.69
CA TRP A 377 -10.46 21.67 14.52
C TRP A 377 -11.26 21.42 13.24
N LEU A 378 -10.86 22.03 12.13
CA LEU A 378 -11.40 21.65 10.83
C LEU A 378 -10.77 20.31 10.43
N GLU A 379 -11.59 19.30 10.22
CA GLU A 379 -11.20 17.91 10.04
C GLU A 379 -11.63 17.35 8.69
N CYS A 380 -10.69 16.82 7.90
CA CYS A 380 -10.98 16.09 6.67
C CYS A 380 -10.46 14.65 6.77
N ALA A 381 -11.34 13.67 6.63
CA ALA A 381 -11.04 12.26 6.84
C ALA A 381 -11.32 11.43 5.59
N PHE A 382 -10.38 10.54 5.24
CA PHE A 382 -10.63 9.38 4.39
C PHE A 382 -10.77 8.17 5.30
N LEU A 383 -11.94 7.54 5.34
CA LEU A 383 -12.25 6.49 6.29
C LEU A 383 -12.91 5.31 5.57
N LEU A 384 -12.71 4.10 6.08
CA LEU A 384 -13.54 2.97 5.70
C LEU A 384 -14.93 3.12 6.33
N ASN A 385 -15.98 3.07 5.52
CA ASN A 385 -17.36 3.36 5.93
C ASN A 385 -17.87 2.40 7.03
N GLU A 386 -17.41 1.15 7.03
CA GLU A 386 -17.74 0.16 8.08
C GLU A 386 -17.23 0.55 9.48
N TYR A 387 -16.27 1.49 9.56
CA TYR A 387 -15.70 1.98 10.82
C TYR A 387 -16.26 3.33 11.26
N LEU A 388 -17.20 3.90 10.50
CA LEU A 388 -17.70 5.24 10.73
C LEU A 388 -18.28 5.43 12.15
N GLU A 389 -19.16 4.53 12.57
CA GLU A 389 -19.76 4.56 13.91
C GLU A 389 -18.72 4.36 15.03
N ALA A 390 -17.68 3.59 14.76
CA ALA A 390 -16.63 3.31 15.72
C ALA A 390 -15.69 4.53 15.90
N ILE A 391 -15.48 5.28 14.82
CA ILE A 391 -14.70 6.52 14.81
C ILE A 391 -15.50 7.65 15.46
N ASP A 392 -16.79 7.77 15.15
CA ASP A 392 -17.70 8.77 15.71
C ASP A 392 -17.95 8.59 17.23
N ALA A 393 -17.71 7.40 17.77
CA ALA A 393 -17.81 7.15 19.20
C ALA A 393 -16.59 7.62 20.00
N VAL A 394 -15.52 8.09 19.33
CA VAL A 394 -14.22 8.44 19.94
C VAL A 394 -13.82 9.90 19.68
N VAL A 395 -14.34 10.52 18.63
CA VAL A 395 -14.36 11.98 18.44
C VAL A 395 -15.44 12.57 19.35
#